data_AF-A0A970I378-F1
#
_entry.id   AF-A0A970I378-F1
#
_cell.length_a   1.000
_cell.length_b   1.000
_cell.length_c   1.000
_cell.angle_alpha   90.00
_cell.angle_beta   90.00
_cell.angle_gamma   90.00
#
_symmetry.space_group_name_H-M   'P 1'
#
loop_
_entity.id
_entity.type
_entity.pdbx_description
1 polymer ?
#
loop_
_entity_poly.entity_id
_entity_poly.type
_entity_poly.pdbx_seq_one_letter_code
_entity_poly.pdbx_strand_id
1 'polypeptide(L)'
;VKCRYEADYPFEEIENVDLMDVAPNQIASIAASLIPFLEHDDANRALMGSNMMRQAVPLINPEAALVGTGLETQVIRDSRILHVAEGDGVVEYVDSNRIVIRYTRTDEEKFVSFDDDVKHYFLPKYRKTNQNTCINLVPVVRKGEKVRKGQVLTEGYGTKNGELALGRNLKVAFMPWKGYNFEDAIVISDRVVEEDVFTSVHIDEYLLEVRDTKRGLEELTSDIPNVSEEATRNLDENGLIRVGAHIKPGDILIGKITPKGESDPSPEEKLLRAIFGDKAGDVKDASLKAGPSLEGVVIDKKLFTRAVKDRKAKAVEKPLVDKIEEEFTKNIEELQARLVDKLFILVNGKTSQGVKDYLNVDIIPKGSKFTLKQLQEIDFLNVNPNKWTTDKKKNDTIKQLLHNYIIKYKEIDGVYKRKKYSITIGDELPTGIVRLAKVYIAKKRKVKVGDKMAGRHGNKGIVAKIVRAEDMPFLDDGTPVDIVLNPLGVPSRMNLGQIYETVLGWAGQKLGLTFSTPIFDGATMEQITEYTEKAGVPRYGKTYLYDGGTGERFDQPATVGIIYMLKLGHMVDDKMHARSIGPYSLITQQPLGGKAQFGGQRFGEMEVWALEAFGAAHI
;
A
#
# COMPACT_ATOMS: atom_id res chain seq x y z
N VAL A 1 -42.93 20.21 -7.20
CA VAL A 1 -41.57 19.73 -6.89
C VAL A 1 -40.90 19.26 -8.18
N LYS A 2 -39.62 19.57 -8.40
CA LYS A 2 -38.89 19.05 -9.58
C LYS A 2 -38.60 17.57 -9.37
N CYS A 3 -39.12 16.71 -10.25
CA CYS A 3 -39.02 15.26 -10.14
C CYS A 3 -38.40 14.68 -11.41
N ARG A 4 -38.18 13.35 -11.43
CA ARG A 4 -37.77 12.61 -12.63
C ARG A 4 -38.83 11.56 -12.94
N TYR A 5 -39.34 11.56 -14.16
CA TYR A 5 -40.24 10.52 -14.68
C TYR A 5 -39.68 10.02 -16.00
N GLU A 6 -39.40 8.71 -16.07
CA GLU A 6 -38.66 8.10 -17.18
C GLU A 6 -37.31 8.82 -17.44
N ALA A 7 -37.21 9.54 -18.55
CA ALA A 7 -36.03 10.32 -18.96
C ALA A 7 -36.21 11.85 -18.82
N ASP A 8 -37.41 12.30 -18.41
CA ASP A 8 -37.77 13.71 -18.31
C ASP A 8 -37.73 14.23 -16.86
N TYR A 9 -37.65 15.56 -16.74
CA TYR A 9 -37.58 16.28 -15.46
C TYR A 9 -38.77 17.22 -15.25
N PRO A 10 -40.00 16.68 -15.11
CA PRO A 10 -41.21 17.51 -14.94
C PRO A 10 -41.27 18.17 -13.56
N PHE A 11 -42.12 19.21 -13.47
CA PHE A 11 -42.57 19.76 -12.20
C PHE A 11 -43.94 19.16 -11.88
N GLU A 12 -44.03 18.43 -10.78
CA GLU A 12 -45.25 17.74 -10.35
C GLU A 12 -45.72 18.22 -8.97
N GLU A 13 -47.00 18.00 -8.67
CA GLU A 13 -47.56 18.22 -7.33
C GLU A 13 -47.05 17.15 -6.34
N ILE A 14 -47.06 17.43 -5.04
CA ILE A 14 -46.43 16.57 -4.02
C ILE A 14 -47.15 15.21 -3.95
N GLU A 15 -48.46 15.21 -4.21
CA GLU A 15 -49.35 14.06 -4.20
C GLU A 15 -49.03 13.04 -5.30
N ASN A 16 -48.40 13.48 -6.40
CA ASN A 16 -48.04 12.64 -7.55
C ASN A 16 -46.63 12.06 -7.46
N VAL A 17 -45.90 12.30 -6.36
CA VAL A 17 -44.52 11.83 -6.19
C VAL A 17 -44.51 10.50 -5.43
N ASP A 18 -44.18 9.41 -6.13
CA ASP A 18 -44.14 8.07 -5.52
C ASP A 18 -42.87 7.79 -4.70
N LEU A 19 -41.73 8.31 -5.15
CA LEU A 19 -40.41 7.98 -4.62
C LEU A 19 -39.53 9.22 -4.46
N MET A 20 -38.56 9.13 -3.54
CA MET A 20 -37.56 10.16 -3.29
C MET A 20 -36.18 9.52 -3.19
N ASP A 21 -35.17 10.24 -3.68
CA ASP A 21 -33.76 9.87 -3.56
C ASP A 21 -33.34 9.74 -2.09
N VAL A 22 -32.56 8.70 -1.75
CA VAL A 22 -32.20 8.38 -0.36
C VAL A 22 -31.18 9.38 0.19
N ALA A 23 -30.21 9.77 -0.65
CA ALA A 23 -29.18 10.74 -0.29
C ALA A 23 -28.68 11.49 -1.54
N PRO A 24 -28.25 12.76 -1.42
CA PRO A 24 -27.74 13.53 -2.56
C PRO A 24 -26.52 12.90 -3.24
N ASN A 25 -25.72 12.16 -2.48
CA ASN A 25 -24.49 11.54 -2.98
C ASN A 25 -24.70 10.17 -3.66
N GLN A 26 -25.93 9.63 -3.70
CA GLN A 26 -26.19 8.29 -4.25
C GLN A 26 -25.86 8.16 -5.75
N ILE A 27 -25.83 9.28 -6.47
CA ILE A 27 -25.53 9.34 -7.91
C ILE A 27 -24.02 9.29 -8.21
N ALA A 28 -23.16 9.49 -7.22
CA ALA A 28 -21.73 9.62 -7.39
C ALA A 28 -20.98 8.39 -6.85
N SER A 29 -19.86 8.06 -7.49
CA SER A 29 -18.95 7.03 -6.97
C SER A 29 -18.24 7.52 -5.69
N ILE A 30 -17.81 6.59 -4.84
CA ILE A 30 -17.06 6.90 -3.59
C ILE A 30 -15.90 7.87 -3.84
N ALA A 31 -15.15 7.68 -4.95
CA ALA A 31 -14.03 8.56 -5.27
C ALA A 31 -14.46 9.98 -5.62
N ALA A 32 -15.59 10.17 -6.31
CA ALA A 32 -16.13 11.50 -6.58
C ALA A 32 -16.73 12.12 -5.31
N SER A 33 -17.37 11.31 -4.47
CA SER A 33 -17.96 11.75 -3.20
C SER A 33 -16.94 12.16 -2.12
N LEU A 34 -15.64 11.99 -2.36
CA LEU A 34 -14.55 12.49 -1.51
C LEU A 34 -14.04 13.89 -1.93
N ILE A 35 -14.59 14.45 -3.02
CA ILE A 35 -14.26 15.79 -3.49
C ILE A 35 -15.22 16.78 -2.81
N PRO A 36 -14.74 17.68 -1.93
CA PRO A 36 -15.58 18.73 -1.37
C PRO A 36 -16.01 19.70 -2.47
N PHE A 37 -17.13 20.40 -2.32
CA PHE A 37 -17.59 21.40 -3.31
C PHE A 37 -17.70 20.90 -4.75
N LEU A 38 -18.02 19.62 -4.93
CA LEU A 38 -18.11 18.98 -6.25
C LEU A 38 -19.14 19.66 -7.15
N GLU A 39 -20.21 20.21 -6.57
CA GLU A 39 -21.25 20.98 -7.24
C GLU A 39 -20.75 22.26 -7.92
N HIS A 40 -19.53 22.71 -7.60
CA HIS A 40 -18.88 23.89 -8.16
C HIS A 40 -17.78 23.57 -9.17
N ASP A 41 -17.61 22.29 -9.53
CA ASP A 41 -16.64 21.84 -10.51
C ASP A 41 -17.31 21.35 -11.80
N ASP A 42 -16.70 21.65 -12.95
CA ASP A 42 -17.05 21.02 -14.22
C ASP A 42 -16.89 19.49 -14.13
N ALA A 43 -17.80 18.75 -14.78
CA ALA A 43 -17.83 17.30 -14.73
C ALA A 43 -16.51 16.65 -15.22
N ASN A 44 -15.83 17.24 -16.20
CA ASN A 44 -14.54 16.72 -16.67
C ASN A 44 -13.45 16.89 -15.60
N ARG A 45 -13.51 17.97 -14.81
CA ARG A 45 -12.58 18.21 -13.71
C ARG A 45 -12.84 17.28 -12.54
N ALA A 46 -14.10 17.06 -12.19
CA ALA A 46 -14.51 16.03 -11.22
C ALA A 46 -13.98 14.63 -11.60
N LEU A 47 -14.13 14.24 -12.87
CA LEU A 47 -13.59 12.98 -13.39
C LEU A 47 -12.07 12.91 -13.26
N MET A 48 -11.36 13.98 -13.62
CA MET A 48 -9.90 14.03 -13.47
C MET A 48 -9.47 13.96 -12.00
N GLY A 49 -10.16 14.69 -11.12
CA GLY A 49 -9.90 14.72 -9.68
C GLY A 49 -10.02 13.35 -9.03
N SER A 50 -11.15 12.67 -9.26
CA SER A 50 -11.38 11.30 -8.76
C SER A 50 -10.35 10.29 -9.30
N ASN A 51 -9.92 10.44 -10.56
CA ASN A 51 -8.86 9.60 -11.14
C ASN A 51 -7.48 9.87 -10.54
N MET A 52 -7.16 11.13 -10.24
CA MET A 52 -5.88 11.53 -9.67
C MET A 52 -5.75 11.10 -8.20
N MET A 53 -6.82 11.16 -7.41
CA MET A 53 -6.81 10.66 -6.03
C MET A 53 -6.41 9.19 -5.95
N ARG A 54 -6.86 8.35 -6.90
CA ARG A 54 -6.46 6.94 -6.98
C ARG A 54 -4.98 6.72 -7.31
N GLN A 55 -4.30 7.73 -7.84
CA GLN A 55 -2.88 7.70 -8.20
C GLN A 55 -2.00 8.36 -7.12
N ALA A 56 -2.59 8.85 -6.02
CA ALA A 56 -1.86 9.45 -4.93
C ALA A 56 -0.97 8.41 -4.24
N VAL A 57 0.29 8.78 -3.99
CA VAL A 57 1.26 7.91 -3.31
C VAL A 57 1.16 8.15 -1.80
N PRO A 58 1.10 7.10 -0.98
CA PRO A 58 1.15 7.25 0.47
C PRO A 58 2.42 7.98 0.92
N LEU A 59 2.23 9.06 1.68
CA LEU A 59 3.29 9.86 2.25
C LEU A 59 3.79 9.25 3.57
N ILE A 60 5.00 9.61 4.01
CA ILE A 60 5.52 9.22 5.32
C ILE A 60 4.71 9.85 6.46
N ASN A 61 4.33 11.12 6.31
CA ASN A 61 3.60 11.87 7.31
C ASN A 61 2.36 12.55 6.70
N PRO A 62 1.32 11.78 6.32
CA PRO A 62 0.11 12.35 5.74
C PRO A 62 -0.70 13.15 6.77
N GLU A 63 -1.52 14.08 6.30
CA GLU A 63 -2.49 14.81 7.11
C GLU A 63 -3.91 14.53 6.64
N ALA A 64 -4.85 14.46 7.59
CA ALA A 64 -6.27 14.50 7.27
C ALA A 64 -6.61 15.84 6.58
N ALA A 65 -7.53 15.80 5.61
CA ALA A 65 -7.96 17.01 4.93
C ALA A 65 -8.72 17.92 5.90
N LEU A 66 -8.36 19.20 5.98
CA LEU A 66 -9.12 20.17 6.79
C LEU A 66 -10.55 20.36 6.29
N VAL A 67 -10.76 20.18 4.98
CA VAL A 67 -12.06 20.24 4.32
C VAL A 67 -12.32 18.87 3.69
N GLY A 68 -13.05 18.01 4.38
CA GLY A 68 -13.47 16.69 3.90
C GLY A 68 -14.92 16.66 3.45
N THR A 69 -15.44 15.47 3.16
CA THR A 69 -16.88 15.25 2.89
C THR A 69 -17.57 14.47 4.02
N GLY A 70 -16.81 13.94 4.97
CA GLY A 70 -17.29 13.09 6.08
C GLY A 70 -17.28 11.59 5.73
N LEU A 71 -16.99 11.23 4.49
CA LEU A 71 -16.90 9.83 4.04
C LEU A 71 -15.52 9.21 4.33
N GLU A 72 -14.51 10.02 4.66
CA GLU A 72 -13.13 9.60 4.84
C GLU A 72 -12.99 8.48 5.89
N THR A 73 -13.69 8.61 7.03
CA THR A 73 -13.69 7.59 8.09
C THR A 73 -14.32 6.28 7.60
N GLN A 74 -15.44 6.36 6.89
CA GLN A 74 -16.17 5.18 6.42
C GLN A 74 -15.36 4.41 5.37
N VAL A 75 -14.74 5.13 4.43
CA VAL A 75 -13.87 4.52 3.39
C VAL A 75 -12.73 3.73 4.03
N ILE A 76 -12.09 4.26 5.07
CA ILE A 76 -11.01 3.57 5.75
C ILE A 76 -11.51 2.35 6.53
N ARG A 77 -12.62 2.49 7.25
CA ARG A 77 -13.24 1.37 7.98
C ARG A 77 -13.58 0.21 7.06
N ASP A 78 -14.14 0.50 5.88
CA ASP A 78 -14.59 -0.51 4.93
C ASP A 78 -13.43 -1.06 4.06
N SER A 79 -12.31 -0.33 3.94
CA SER A 79 -11.12 -0.77 3.20
C SER A 79 -10.43 -2.00 3.81
N ARG A 80 -10.62 -2.24 5.12
CA ARG A 80 -9.96 -3.30 5.91
C ARG A 80 -8.42 -3.29 5.81
N ILE A 81 -7.83 -2.14 5.51
CA ILE A 81 -6.38 -1.96 5.50
C ILE A 81 -5.85 -1.86 6.94
N LEU A 82 -6.60 -1.20 7.82
CA LEU A 82 -6.23 -1.00 9.22
C LEU A 82 -6.77 -2.14 10.10
N HIS A 83 -6.06 -2.42 11.19
CA HIS A 83 -6.58 -3.30 12.22
C HIS A 83 -7.64 -2.54 13.04
N VAL A 84 -8.79 -3.17 13.22
CA VAL A 84 -9.91 -2.67 14.02
C VAL A 84 -10.18 -3.62 15.17
N ALA A 85 -10.64 -3.07 16.30
CA ALA A 85 -11.03 -3.86 17.46
C ALA A 85 -12.27 -4.72 17.16
N GLU A 86 -12.20 -6.01 17.47
CA GLU A 86 -13.29 -6.98 17.25
C GLU A 86 -14.42 -6.83 18.28
N GLY A 87 -14.11 -6.29 19.45
CA GLY A 87 -15.03 -6.11 20.58
C GLY A 87 -14.54 -5.06 21.56
N ASP A 88 -15.23 -4.95 22.69
CA ASP A 88 -14.83 -4.06 23.77
C ASP A 88 -13.75 -4.72 24.62
N GLY A 89 -12.68 -4.00 24.96
CA GLY A 89 -11.53 -4.60 25.62
C GLY A 89 -10.55 -3.59 26.19
N VAL A 90 -9.46 -4.09 26.75
CA VAL A 90 -8.34 -3.29 27.26
C VAL A 90 -7.07 -3.70 26.57
N VAL A 91 -6.30 -2.71 26.12
CA VAL A 91 -5.01 -2.93 25.49
C VAL A 91 -3.99 -3.36 26.54
N GLU A 92 -3.53 -4.61 26.45
CA GLU A 92 -2.59 -5.19 27.42
C GLU A 92 -1.13 -4.88 27.05
N TYR A 93 -0.83 -4.87 25.76
CA TYR A 93 0.51 -4.62 25.25
C TYR A 93 0.47 -3.97 23.86
N VAL A 94 1.38 -3.03 23.64
CA VAL A 94 1.58 -2.35 22.35
C VAL A 94 3.06 -2.21 22.11
N ASP A 95 3.52 -2.65 20.95
CA ASP A 95 4.80 -2.24 20.38
C ASP A 95 4.63 -1.90 18.90
N SER A 96 5.74 -1.59 18.21
CA SER A 96 5.68 -1.29 16.79
C SER A 96 5.15 -2.46 15.97
N ASN A 97 5.40 -3.71 16.34
CA ASN A 97 5.17 -4.90 15.52
C ASN A 97 3.86 -5.62 15.85
N ARG A 98 3.29 -5.43 17.04
CA ARG A 98 2.08 -6.09 17.48
C ARG A 98 1.30 -5.30 18.53
N ILE A 99 -0.01 -5.51 18.51
CA ILE A 99 -0.97 -5.02 19.50
C ILE A 99 -1.63 -6.23 20.16
N VAL A 100 -1.76 -6.21 21.47
CA VAL A 100 -2.38 -7.27 22.25
C VAL A 100 -3.54 -6.68 23.03
N ILE A 101 -4.74 -7.19 22.78
CA ILE A 101 -5.98 -6.69 23.38
C ILE A 101 -6.64 -7.83 24.14
N ARG A 102 -6.99 -7.57 25.39
CA ARG A 102 -7.82 -8.44 26.20
C ARG A 102 -9.27 -8.01 26.04
N TYR A 103 -10.07 -8.82 25.37
CA TYR A 103 -11.48 -8.54 25.15
C TYR A 103 -12.31 -8.92 26.38
N THR A 104 -13.32 -8.10 26.65
CA THR A 104 -14.34 -8.39 27.65
C THR A 104 -15.37 -9.29 27.00
N ARG A 105 -15.38 -10.56 27.41
CA ARG A 105 -16.37 -11.56 26.97
C ARG A 105 -17.30 -11.90 28.12
N THR A 106 -18.56 -12.14 27.79
CA THR A 106 -19.53 -12.71 28.75
C THR A 106 -19.17 -14.16 29.08
N ASP A 107 -19.63 -14.68 30.23
CA ASP A 107 -19.34 -16.05 30.63
C ASP A 107 -19.84 -17.09 29.60
N GLU A 108 -20.95 -16.81 28.92
CA GLU A 108 -21.47 -17.63 27.82
C GLU A 108 -20.52 -17.63 26.60
N GLU A 109 -20.00 -16.47 26.19
CA GLU A 109 -19.05 -16.36 25.08
C GLU A 109 -17.71 -17.02 25.40
N LYS A 110 -17.22 -16.89 26.64
CA LYS A 110 -16.02 -17.59 27.11
C LYS A 110 -16.20 -19.10 27.09
N PHE A 111 -17.38 -19.57 27.46
CA PHE A 111 -17.70 -20.99 27.46
C PHE A 111 -17.66 -21.56 26.04
N VAL A 112 -18.20 -20.84 25.06
CA VAL A 112 -18.32 -21.30 23.67
C VAL A 112 -17.05 -21.07 22.84
N SER A 113 -16.16 -20.18 23.27
CA SER A 113 -14.88 -19.90 22.61
C SER A 113 -13.77 -20.90 22.99
N PHE A 114 -12.89 -21.25 22.05
CA PHE A 114 -11.67 -22.03 22.32
C PHE A 114 -10.42 -21.16 22.41
N ASP A 115 -10.54 -19.90 22.00
CA ASP A 115 -9.51 -18.88 22.10
C ASP A 115 -9.43 -18.29 23.51
N ASP A 116 -8.24 -17.82 23.85
CA ASP A 116 -8.03 -16.95 25.01
C ASP A 116 -8.84 -15.65 24.84
N ASP A 117 -9.06 -14.94 25.94
CA ASP A 117 -9.62 -13.58 25.95
C ASP A 117 -8.65 -12.57 25.32
N VAL A 118 -7.38 -12.97 25.15
CA VAL A 118 -6.30 -12.18 24.58
C VAL A 118 -6.19 -12.44 23.08
N LYS A 119 -6.22 -11.35 22.29
CA LYS A 119 -6.01 -11.37 20.84
C LYS A 119 -4.72 -10.66 20.48
N HIS A 120 -3.92 -11.29 19.62
CA HIS A 120 -2.71 -10.73 19.05
C HIS A 120 -2.95 -10.21 17.63
N TYR A 121 -2.63 -8.95 17.38
CA TYR A 121 -2.62 -8.32 16.06
C TYR A 121 -1.17 -8.07 15.65
N PHE A 122 -0.71 -8.67 14.54
CA PHE A 122 0.63 -8.44 14.00
C PHE A 122 0.58 -7.38 12.90
N LEU A 123 1.39 -6.34 13.05
CA LEU A 123 1.37 -5.18 12.17
C LEU A 123 2.32 -5.39 10.97
N PRO A 124 1.85 -5.18 9.73
CA PRO A 124 2.72 -5.20 8.57
C PRO A 124 3.68 -4.00 8.60
N LYS A 125 4.98 -4.30 8.53
CA LYS A 125 6.07 -3.31 8.48
C LYS A 125 6.73 -3.32 7.12
N TYR A 126 6.90 -2.12 6.56
CA TYR A 126 7.62 -1.87 5.30
C TYR A 126 7.36 -2.93 4.22
N ARG A 127 6.07 -3.23 3.97
CA ARG A 127 5.67 -4.24 2.99
C ARG A 127 5.45 -3.60 1.62
N LYS A 128 6.06 -4.19 0.60
CA LYS A 128 5.88 -3.77 -0.81
C LYS A 128 4.43 -3.94 -1.28
N THR A 129 3.92 -2.95 -2.02
CA THR A 129 2.67 -3.05 -2.79
C THR A 129 2.94 -3.39 -4.26
N ASN A 130 1.88 -3.63 -5.02
CA ASN A 130 1.98 -3.90 -6.46
C ASN A 130 2.53 -2.70 -7.25
N GLN A 131 2.32 -1.48 -6.77
CA GLN A 131 2.82 -0.23 -7.38
C GLN A 131 4.16 0.22 -6.77
N ASN A 132 4.87 -0.70 -6.11
CA ASN A 132 6.15 -0.44 -5.44
C ASN A 132 6.08 0.67 -4.36
N THR A 133 4.90 0.94 -3.81
CA THR A 133 4.73 1.78 -2.62
C THR A 133 4.90 0.93 -1.34
N CYS A 134 4.81 1.57 -0.18
CA CYS A 134 5.06 0.93 1.11
C CYS A 134 3.80 0.90 1.99
N ILE A 135 3.37 -0.30 2.39
CA ILE A 135 2.44 -0.49 3.51
C ILE A 135 3.26 -0.58 4.79
N ASN A 136 3.06 0.41 5.67
CA ASN A 136 3.62 0.41 7.01
C ASN A 136 2.52 0.85 7.96
N LEU A 137 2.12 -0.03 8.89
CA LEU A 137 1.13 0.29 9.91
C LEU A 137 1.80 0.52 11.25
N VAL A 138 1.38 1.55 11.97
CA VAL A 138 1.84 1.92 13.31
C VAL A 138 0.65 1.85 14.28
N PRO A 139 0.85 1.43 15.53
CA PRO A 139 -0.21 1.45 16.53
C PRO A 139 -0.61 2.89 16.90
N VAL A 140 -1.91 3.13 17.09
CA VAL A 140 -2.45 4.41 17.58
C VAL A 140 -2.75 4.32 19.07
N VAL A 141 -3.24 3.16 19.50
CA VAL A 141 -3.65 2.91 20.89
C VAL A 141 -2.47 2.78 21.83
N ARG A 142 -2.70 3.09 23.11
CA ARG A 142 -1.69 2.96 24.18
C ARG A 142 -2.01 1.81 25.13
N LYS A 143 -0.98 1.28 25.80
CA LYS A 143 -1.17 0.26 26.84
C LYS A 143 -2.10 0.79 27.95
N GLY A 144 -3.10 0.00 28.34
CA GLY A 144 -4.11 0.34 29.33
C GLY A 144 -5.33 1.07 28.78
N GLU A 145 -5.32 1.46 27.50
CA GLU A 145 -6.46 2.11 26.87
C GLU A 145 -7.64 1.14 26.71
N LYS A 146 -8.86 1.63 26.94
CA LYS A 146 -10.09 0.89 26.68
C LYS A 146 -10.49 1.08 25.22
N VAL A 147 -10.66 -0.02 24.50
CA VAL A 147 -11.09 -0.01 23.10
C VAL A 147 -12.53 -0.42 22.97
N ARG A 148 -13.22 0.12 21.96
CA ARG A 148 -14.59 -0.26 21.61
C ARG A 148 -14.63 -1.08 20.33
N LYS A 149 -15.65 -1.91 20.17
CA LYS A 149 -15.91 -2.64 18.92
C LYS A 149 -15.90 -1.70 17.71
N GLY A 150 -15.05 -2.00 16.74
CA GLY A 150 -14.90 -1.23 15.50
C GLY A 150 -13.97 -0.02 15.59
N GLN A 151 -13.36 0.26 16.75
CA GLN A 151 -12.34 1.30 16.88
C GLN A 151 -11.08 0.92 16.09
N VAL A 152 -10.53 1.88 15.34
CA VAL A 152 -9.28 1.72 14.60
C VAL A 152 -8.11 1.65 15.59
N LEU A 153 -7.27 0.62 15.45
CA LEU A 153 -6.14 0.35 16.35
C LEU A 153 -4.80 0.84 15.79
N THR A 154 -4.74 1.02 14.47
CA THR A 154 -3.50 1.28 13.72
C THR A 154 -3.71 2.39 12.71
N GLU A 155 -2.65 3.12 12.41
CA GLU A 155 -2.57 4.12 11.35
C GLU A 155 -1.49 3.75 10.35
N GLY A 156 -1.53 4.35 9.15
CA GLY A 156 -0.54 4.15 8.10
C GLY A 156 -1.17 3.91 6.73
N TYR A 157 -0.32 3.89 5.69
CA TYR A 157 -0.76 3.73 4.30
C TYR A 157 -1.84 4.74 3.87
N GLY A 158 -1.56 6.03 4.05
CA GLY A 158 -2.48 7.10 3.66
C GLY A 158 -3.67 7.28 4.60
N THR A 159 -3.45 7.11 5.91
CA THR A 159 -4.46 7.32 6.94
C THR A 159 -3.89 8.13 8.11
N LYS A 160 -4.74 8.93 8.75
CA LYS A 160 -4.39 9.73 9.92
C LYS A 160 -5.61 9.89 10.82
N ASN A 161 -5.47 9.65 12.12
CA ASN A 161 -6.55 9.77 13.11
C ASN A 161 -7.83 8.98 12.76
N GLY A 162 -7.70 7.83 12.07
CA GLY A 162 -8.85 7.03 11.62
C GLY A 162 -9.51 7.50 10.32
N GLU A 163 -9.02 8.56 9.70
CA GLU A 163 -9.51 9.11 8.43
C GLU A 163 -8.57 8.83 7.26
N LEU A 164 -9.12 8.90 6.05
CA LEU A 164 -8.35 8.84 4.80
C LEU A 164 -7.51 10.11 4.66
N ALA A 165 -6.20 9.92 4.53
CA ALA A 165 -5.21 11.00 4.45
C ALA A 165 -4.25 10.73 3.29
N LEU A 166 -4.65 11.11 2.09
CA LEU A 166 -3.89 10.87 0.85
C LEU A 166 -2.78 11.92 0.59
N GLY A 167 -2.81 13.04 1.29
CA GLY A 167 -2.02 14.22 0.99
C GLY A 167 -1.69 15.09 2.21
N ARG A 168 -1.48 16.38 1.95
CA ARG A 168 -1.11 17.39 2.95
C ARG A 168 -1.86 18.69 2.69
N ASN A 169 -2.17 19.40 3.77
CA ASN A 169 -2.75 20.75 3.69
C ASN A 169 -1.60 21.76 3.51
N LEU A 170 -1.63 22.57 2.45
CA LEU A 170 -0.58 23.56 2.15
C LEU A 170 -1.14 24.97 2.10
N LYS A 171 -0.35 25.96 2.54
CA LYS A 171 -0.68 27.36 2.31
C LYS A 171 -0.43 27.75 0.86
N VAL A 172 -1.50 28.02 0.13
CA VAL A 172 -1.46 28.36 -1.30
C VAL A 172 -1.73 29.83 -1.53
N ALA A 173 -1.05 30.41 -2.53
CA ALA A 173 -1.44 31.67 -3.15
C ALA A 173 -1.79 31.46 -4.63
N PHE A 174 -2.93 32.02 -5.06
CA PHE A 174 -3.32 32.08 -6.47
C PHE A 174 -2.86 33.40 -7.07
N MET A 175 -1.66 33.40 -7.66
CA MET A 175 -1.09 34.57 -8.35
C MET A 175 -0.05 34.13 -9.40
N PRO A 176 0.13 34.87 -10.51
CA PRO A 176 1.26 34.63 -11.39
C PRO A 176 2.58 34.92 -10.67
N TRP A 177 3.60 34.09 -10.86
CA TRP A 177 4.87 34.27 -10.17
C TRP A 177 6.08 34.05 -11.07
N LYS A 178 6.71 35.17 -11.49
CA LYS A 178 7.98 35.21 -12.27
C LYS A 178 8.02 34.26 -13.48
N GLY A 179 6.85 33.89 -14.02
CA GLY A 179 6.71 32.88 -15.09
C GLY A 179 6.94 31.42 -14.65
N TYR A 180 7.28 31.16 -13.39
CA TYR A 180 7.56 29.80 -12.90
C TYR A 180 6.31 28.94 -12.74
N ASN A 181 5.13 29.54 -12.64
CA ASN A 181 3.85 28.85 -12.67
C ASN A 181 3.10 29.04 -14.00
N PHE A 182 3.83 29.18 -15.11
CA PHE A 182 3.24 29.22 -16.45
C PHE A 182 2.48 27.92 -16.76
N GLU A 183 1.35 28.03 -17.46
CA GLU A 183 0.39 26.94 -17.68
C GLU A 183 -0.01 26.24 -16.35
N ASP A 184 0.41 24.98 -16.19
CA ASP A 184 0.14 24.10 -15.06
C ASP A 184 1.39 23.87 -14.20
N ALA A 185 2.42 24.70 -14.37
CA ALA A 185 3.60 24.62 -13.53
C ALA A 185 3.26 25.05 -12.09
N ILE A 186 3.89 24.36 -11.14
CA ILE A 186 3.74 24.61 -9.71
C ILE A 186 5.07 25.09 -9.15
N VAL A 187 5.01 26.14 -8.33
CA VAL A 187 6.13 26.62 -7.53
C VAL A 187 5.93 26.16 -6.10
N ILE A 188 6.97 25.58 -5.50
CA ILE A 188 6.94 25.03 -4.14
C ILE A 188 8.06 25.67 -3.32
N SER A 189 7.79 25.93 -2.04
CA SER A 189 8.81 26.35 -1.07
C SER A 189 9.76 25.20 -0.72
N ASP A 190 11.06 25.47 -0.60
CA ASP A 190 12.05 24.49 -0.13
C ASP A 190 11.74 23.95 1.26
N ARG A 191 11.06 24.72 2.13
CA ARG A 191 10.52 24.26 3.41
C ARG A 191 9.74 22.94 3.27
N VAL A 192 8.94 22.81 2.21
CA VAL A 192 8.14 21.59 1.94
C VAL A 192 9.05 20.37 1.68
N VAL A 193 10.24 20.59 1.14
CA VAL A 193 11.25 19.56 0.86
C VAL A 193 12.08 19.24 2.10
N GLU A 194 12.45 20.27 2.86
CA GLU A 194 13.22 20.17 4.10
C GLU A 194 12.45 19.42 5.18
N GLU A 195 11.18 19.78 5.39
CA GLU A 195 10.27 19.16 6.36
C GLU A 195 9.72 17.79 5.90
N ASP A 196 10.17 17.26 4.76
CA ASP A 196 9.76 15.97 4.22
C ASP A 196 8.23 15.83 4.00
N VAL A 197 7.54 16.94 3.71
CA VAL A 197 6.07 17.04 3.61
C VAL A 197 5.50 16.07 2.58
N PHE A 198 6.11 15.98 1.39
CA PHE A 198 5.70 15.07 0.29
C PHE A 198 6.68 13.92 0.06
N THR A 199 7.37 13.49 1.12
CA THR A 199 8.30 12.37 1.00
C THR A 199 7.55 11.04 1.09
N SER A 200 7.83 10.15 0.13
CA SER A 200 7.22 8.81 0.03
C SER A 200 8.28 7.72 0.14
N VAL A 201 7.88 6.54 0.63
CA VAL A 201 8.75 5.36 0.67
C VAL A 201 8.31 4.38 -0.42
N HIS A 202 9.26 4.02 -1.27
CA HIS A 202 9.07 3.04 -2.33
C HIS A 202 9.88 1.80 -2.03
N ILE A 203 9.34 0.63 -2.32
CA ILE A 203 10.00 -0.64 -2.11
C ILE A 203 10.03 -1.37 -3.45
N ASP A 204 11.23 -1.45 -4.01
CA ASP A 204 11.47 -2.15 -5.26
C ASP A 204 12.01 -3.56 -4.95
N GLU A 205 11.55 -4.52 -5.75
CA GLU A 205 11.95 -5.92 -5.66
C GLU A 205 12.86 -6.23 -6.85
N TYR A 206 14.07 -6.65 -6.53
CA TYR A 206 15.06 -7.08 -7.51
C TYR A 206 15.23 -8.58 -7.38
N LEU A 207 15.14 -9.29 -8.50
CA LEU A 207 15.22 -10.74 -8.53
C LEU A 207 16.27 -11.21 -9.53
N LEU A 208 16.90 -12.33 -9.20
CA LEU A 208 17.82 -13.01 -10.10
C LEU A 208 17.59 -14.52 -10.01
N GLU A 209 17.41 -15.12 -11.18
CA GLU A 209 17.19 -16.55 -11.33
C GLU A 209 18.50 -17.27 -11.63
N VAL A 210 18.65 -18.42 -11.00
CA VAL A 210 19.72 -19.38 -11.23
C VAL A 210 19.18 -20.49 -12.10
N ARG A 211 19.75 -20.63 -13.30
CA ARG A 211 19.28 -21.60 -14.28
C ARG A 211 20.28 -22.71 -14.49
N ASP A 212 19.76 -23.89 -14.80
CA ASP A 212 20.59 -24.98 -15.31
C ASP A 212 20.76 -24.80 -16.83
N THR A 213 21.99 -24.53 -17.25
CA THR A 213 22.30 -24.32 -18.67
C THR A 213 22.97 -25.56 -19.25
N LYS A 214 22.96 -25.71 -20.57
CA LYS A 214 23.68 -26.81 -21.24
C LYS A 214 25.18 -26.87 -20.90
N ARG A 215 25.76 -25.78 -20.40
CA ARG A 215 27.19 -25.65 -20.08
C ARG A 215 27.49 -25.88 -18.60
N GLY A 216 26.46 -26.10 -17.78
CA GLY A 216 26.59 -26.26 -16.34
C GLY A 216 25.58 -25.40 -15.59
N LEU A 217 25.53 -25.64 -14.28
CA LEU A 217 24.70 -24.94 -13.34
C LEU A 217 25.25 -23.53 -13.09
N GLU A 218 24.41 -22.50 -13.21
CA GLU A 218 24.76 -21.18 -12.70
C GLU A 218 24.82 -21.19 -11.17
N GLU A 219 25.67 -20.38 -10.57
CA GLU A 219 25.83 -20.35 -9.12
C GLU A 219 25.75 -18.92 -8.58
N LEU A 220 25.17 -18.78 -7.37
CA LEU A 220 25.20 -17.53 -6.62
C LEU A 220 26.35 -17.62 -5.63
N THR A 221 27.28 -16.68 -5.71
CA THR A 221 28.49 -16.64 -4.89
C THR A 221 28.98 -15.20 -4.75
N SER A 222 29.73 -14.94 -3.69
CA SER A 222 30.49 -13.70 -3.52
C SER A 222 31.84 -13.73 -4.24
N ASP A 223 32.31 -14.89 -4.70
CA ASP A 223 33.56 -15.05 -5.45
C ASP A 223 33.32 -14.82 -6.95
N ILE A 224 33.47 -13.56 -7.38
CA ILE A 224 33.15 -13.11 -8.74
C ILE A 224 34.46 -12.72 -9.45
N PRO A 225 34.76 -13.28 -10.63
CA PRO A 225 36.01 -12.98 -11.32
C PRO A 225 36.06 -11.51 -11.77
N ASN A 226 37.26 -10.92 -11.70
CA ASN A 226 37.53 -9.54 -12.12
C ASN A 226 36.76 -8.46 -11.34
N VAL A 227 36.30 -8.77 -10.13
CA VAL A 227 35.65 -7.83 -9.22
C VAL A 227 36.54 -7.62 -7.99
N SER A 228 36.67 -6.38 -7.53
CA SER A 228 37.46 -6.07 -6.33
C SER A 228 36.78 -6.59 -5.06
N GLU A 229 37.57 -6.94 -4.04
CA GLU A 229 37.06 -7.36 -2.73
C GLU A 229 36.18 -6.27 -2.07
N GLU A 230 36.45 -4.99 -2.36
CA GLU A 230 35.64 -3.88 -1.86
C GLU A 230 34.20 -3.93 -2.40
N ALA A 231 34.03 -4.31 -3.66
CA ALA A 231 32.71 -4.43 -4.30
C ALA A 231 31.93 -5.66 -3.81
N THR A 232 32.61 -6.73 -3.39
CA THR A 232 31.98 -7.94 -2.85
C THR A 232 31.84 -7.95 -1.33
N ARG A 233 32.42 -6.96 -0.63
CA ARG A 233 32.39 -6.83 0.84
C ARG A 233 31.00 -6.95 1.48
N ASN A 234 29.96 -6.46 0.79
CA ASN A 234 28.59 -6.48 1.30
C ASN A 234 27.82 -7.77 0.96
N LEU A 235 28.39 -8.68 0.17
CA LEU A 235 27.76 -9.94 -0.22
C LEU A 235 27.99 -11.00 0.86
N ASP A 236 26.98 -11.84 1.09
CA ASP A 236 27.12 -13.04 1.91
C ASP A 236 27.71 -14.22 1.12
N GLU A 237 27.88 -15.37 1.78
CA GLU A 237 28.37 -16.61 1.16
C GLU A 237 27.51 -17.09 -0.03
N ASN A 238 26.23 -16.71 -0.06
CA ASN A 238 25.32 -17.04 -1.15
C ASN A 238 25.31 -15.96 -2.24
N GLY A 239 26.17 -14.95 -2.17
CA GLY A 239 26.22 -13.85 -3.12
C GLY A 239 25.07 -12.84 -2.97
N LEU A 240 24.31 -12.81 -1.87
CA LEU A 240 23.26 -11.81 -1.65
C LEU A 240 23.78 -10.67 -0.77
N ILE A 241 23.49 -9.43 -1.16
CA ILE A 241 23.81 -8.24 -0.37
C ILE A 241 23.24 -8.32 1.05
N ARG A 242 23.96 -7.81 2.06
CA ARG A 242 23.52 -7.80 3.46
C ARG A 242 22.34 -6.83 3.68
N VAL A 243 21.46 -7.19 4.61
CA VAL A 243 20.37 -6.31 5.07
C VAL A 243 20.97 -5.12 5.81
N GLY A 244 20.43 -3.92 5.57
CA GLY A 244 20.95 -2.66 6.09
C GLY A 244 22.13 -2.07 5.31
N ALA A 245 22.53 -2.65 4.18
CA ALA A 245 23.50 -2.02 3.28
C ALA A 245 22.87 -0.81 2.57
N HIS A 246 23.62 0.29 2.52
CA HIS A 246 23.31 1.44 1.66
C HIS A 246 23.84 1.15 0.26
N ILE A 247 22.96 1.23 -0.72
CA ILE A 247 23.27 0.92 -2.11
C ILE A 247 23.55 2.21 -2.86
N LYS A 248 24.66 2.19 -3.60
CA LYS A 248 25.01 3.18 -4.61
C LYS A 248 24.89 2.57 -6.02
N PRO A 249 24.73 3.41 -7.05
CA PRO A 249 24.81 2.96 -8.43
C PRO A 249 26.08 2.15 -8.72
N GLY A 250 25.93 0.99 -9.35
CA GLY A 250 27.05 0.08 -9.67
C GLY A 250 27.31 -1.03 -8.64
N ASP A 251 26.79 -0.92 -7.41
CA ASP A 251 26.95 -1.95 -6.38
C ASP A 251 26.33 -3.29 -6.80
N ILE A 252 26.94 -4.40 -6.40
CA ILE A 252 26.41 -5.74 -6.69
C ILE A 252 25.33 -6.08 -5.65
N LEU A 253 24.10 -6.33 -6.13
CA LEU A 253 22.97 -6.72 -5.28
C LEU A 253 22.91 -8.24 -5.09
N ILE A 254 23.11 -8.96 -6.19
CA ILE A 254 23.09 -10.42 -6.24
C ILE A 254 24.24 -10.87 -7.13
N GLY A 255 25.26 -11.46 -6.53
CA GLY A 255 26.39 -12.11 -7.19
C GLY A 255 25.95 -13.38 -7.89
N LYS A 256 26.20 -13.47 -9.20
CA LYS A 256 25.93 -14.67 -10.01
C LYS A 256 27.06 -14.91 -11.00
N ILE A 257 27.48 -16.16 -11.08
CA ILE A 257 28.44 -16.63 -12.07
C ILE A 257 27.77 -17.63 -13.02
N THR A 258 28.10 -17.51 -14.30
CA THR A 258 27.64 -18.44 -15.34
C THR A 258 28.85 -19.14 -15.96
N PRO A 259 28.87 -20.48 -16.08
CA PRO A 259 29.97 -21.19 -16.75
C PRO A 259 30.12 -20.73 -18.21
N LYS A 260 31.34 -20.33 -18.57
CA LYS A 260 31.70 -19.88 -19.91
C LYS A 260 32.21 -21.08 -20.71
N GLY A 261 31.86 -21.15 -21.99
CA GLY A 261 32.50 -22.11 -22.89
C GLY A 261 33.89 -21.60 -23.30
N GLU A 262 34.83 -22.52 -23.54
CA GLU A 262 36.12 -22.17 -24.12
C GLU A 262 35.90 -21.49 -25.48
N SER A 263 36.25 -20.21 -25.56
CA SER A 263 36.31 -19.43 -26.79
C SER A 263 37.77 -19.24 -27.13
N ASP A 264 38.17 -19.53 -28.37
CA ASP A 264 39.51 -19.23 -28.85
C ASP A 264 39.80 -17.72 -28.70
N PRO A 265 40.74 -17.33 -27.80
CA PRO A 265 41.09 -15.92 -27.66
C PRO A 265 41.79 -15.42 -28.93
N SER A 266 41.66 -14.12 -29.21
CA SER A 266 42.40 -13.51 -30.31
C SER A 266 43.92 -13.60 -30.07
N PRO A 267 44.77 -13.49 -31.11
CA PRO A 267 46.22 -13.50 -30.93
C PRO A 267 46.72 -12.48 -29.89
N GLU A 268 46.09 -11.30 -29.81
CA GLU A 268 46.38 -10.25 -28.85
C GLU A 268 46.00 -10.67 -27.41
N GLU A 269 44.82 -11.27 -27.22
CA GLU A 269 44.42 -11.81 -25.91
C GLU A 269 45.29 -13.00 -25.49
N LYS A 270 45.70 -13.86 -26.43
CA LYS A 270 46.64 -14.96 -26.20
C LYS A 270 47.98 -14.44 -25.71
N LEU A 271 48.51 -13.39 -26.34
CA LEU A 271 49.74 -12.73 -25.92
C LEU A 271 49.61 -12.12 -24.53
N LEU A 272 48.52 -11.40 -24.25
CA LEU A 272 48.26 -10.81 -22.93
C LEU A 272 48.19 -11.86 -21.82
N ARG A 273 47.50 -12.99 -22.06
CA ARG A 273 47.47 -14.12 -21.10
C ARG A 273 48.84 -14.73 -20.86
N ALA A 274 49.67 -14.83 -21.90
CA ALA A 274 51.03 -15.34 -21.78
C ALA A 274 51.95 -14.39 -20.97
N ILE A 275 51.73 -13.07 -21.05
CA ILE A 275 52.51 -12.06 -20.34
C ILE A 275 52.08 -11.95 -18.87
N PHE A 276 50.77 -11.85 -18.59
CA PHE A 276 50.24 -11.58 -17.25
C PHE A 276 49.92 -12.85 -16.45
N GLY A 277 49.91 -14.03 -17.09
CA GLY A 277 49.60 -15.29 -16.41
C GLY A 277 48.15 -15.38 -15.91
N ASP A 278 47.29 -14.44 -16.29
CA ASP A 278 45.89 -14.41 -15.89
C ASP A 278 45.18 -15.64 -16.44
N LYS A 279 44.93 -16.61 -15.55
CA LYS A 279 43.91 -17.63 -15.77
C LYS A 279 42.57 -16.91 -15.77
N ALA A 280 42.12 -16.50 -16.96
CA ALA A 280 40.74 -16.06 -17.13
C ALA A 280 39.83 -17.17 -16.57
N GLY A 281 39.11 -16.89 -15.48
CA GLY A 281 38.25 -17.88 -14.86
C GLY A 281 37.27 -18.45 -15.88
N ASP A 282 36.98 -19.75 -15.78
CA ASP A 282 36.03 -20.47 -16.65
C ASP A 282 34.57 -20.00 -16.48
N VAL A 283 34.35 -18.91 -15.75
CA VAL A 283 33.06 -18.38 -15.36
C VAL A 283 32.97 -16.90 -15.71
N LYS A 284 31.76 -16.45 -16.08
CA LYS A 284 31.44 -15.07 -16.43
C LYS A 284 30.60 -14.44 -15.33
N ASP A 285 30.89 -13.19 -15.00
CA ASP A 285 30.02 -12.35 -14.17
C ASP A 285 28.67 -12.13 -14.87
N ALA A 286 27.61 -12.63 -14.24
CA ALA A 286 26.21 -12.45 -14.61
C ALA A 286 25.40 -11.86 -13.44
N SER A 287 26.08 -11.14 -12.55
CA SER A 287 25.52 -10.57 -11.33
C SER A 287 24.56 -9.43 -11.61
N LEU A 288 23.57 -9.27 -10.73
CA LEU A 288 22.64 -8.15 -10.76
C LEU A 288 23.27 -6.95 -10.05
N LYS A 289 23.57 -5.89 -10.82
CA LYS A 289 24.14 -4.64 -10.32
C LYS A 289 23.08 -3.56 -10.17
N ALA A 290 23.32 -2.63 -9.27
CA ALA A 290 22.45 -1.50 -9.04
C ALA A 290 22.48 -0.55 -10.24
N GLY A 291 21.30 -0.20 -10.77
CA GLY A 291 21.19 0.72 -11.91
C GLY A 291 21.64 2.16 -11.58
N PRO A 292 21.86 3.02 -12.59
CA PRO A 292 22.38 4.38 -12.39
C PRO A 292 21.57 5.28 -11.44
N SER A 293 20.26 5.08 -11.34
CA SER A 293 19.36 5.85 -10.49
C SER A 293 18.94 5.10 -9.22
N LEU A 294 19.52 3.93 -8.96
CA LEU A 294 19.20 3.13 -7.79
C LEU A 294 20.02 3.60 -6.59
N GLU A 295 19.34 4.24 -5.66
CA GLU A 295 19.86 4.57 -4.33
C GLU A 295 18.82 4.15 -3.29
N GLY A 296 19.26 3.54 -2.20
CA GLY A 296 18.37 3.07 -1.14
C GLY A 296 19.03 2.15 -0.13
N VAL A 297 18.22 1.54 0.73
CA VAL A 297 18.68 0.63 1.77
C VAL A 297 18.05 -0.75 1.57
N VAL A 298 18.86 -1.80 1.68
CA VAL A 298 18.38 -3.18 1.65
C VAL A 298 17.57 -3.45 2.92
N ILE A 299 16.27 -3.75 2.78
CA ILE A 299 15.39 -4.01 3.92
C ILE A 299 15.18 -5.50 4.19
N ASP A 300 15.22 -6.32 3.15
CA ASP A 300 14.95 -7.76 3.26
C ASP A 300 15.58 -8.48 2.06
N LYS A 301 15.89 -9.76 2.25
CA LYS A 301 16.35 -10.66 1.19
C LYS A 301 15.76 -12.04 1.37
N LYS A 302 15.41 -12.69 0.27
CA LYS A 302 14.84 -14.04 0.27
C LYS A 302 15.54 -14.89 -0.76
N LEU A 303 15.91 -16.09 -0.36
CA LEU A 303 16.47 -17.10 -1.24
C LEU A 303 15.49 -18.27 -1.30
N PHE A 304 14.89 -18.46 -2.45
CA PHE A 304 14.01 -19.58 -2.72
C PHE A 304 14.81 -20.67 -3.41
N THR A 305 14.68 -21.91 -2.92
CA THR A 305 15.44 -23.04 -3.45
C THR A 305 14.49 -24.18 -3.74
N ARG A 306 14.62 -24.74 -4.94
CA ARG A 306 13.88 -25.95 -5.29
C ARG A 306 14.44 -27.13 -4.50
N ALA A 307 13.57 -27.89 -3.83
CA ALA A 307 13.98 -29.10 -3.12
C ALA A 307 14.49 -30.14 -4.13
N VAL A 308 15.80 -30.44 -4.07
CA VAL A 308 16.40 -31.54 -4.82
C VAL A 308 16.09 -32.83 -4.06
N LYS A 309 15.32 -33.74 -4.68
CA LYS A 309 14.88 -34.99 -4.07
C LYS A 309 16.00 -36.03 -4.01
N ASP A 310 17.05 -35.74 -3.26
CA ASP A 310 18.15 -36.68 -3.03
C ASP A 310 17.85 -37.67 -1.89
N ARG A 311 18.42 -38.88 -1.95
CA ARG A 311 18.24 -39.89 -0.89
C ARG A 311 18.73 -39.41 0.49
N LYS A 312 19.75 -38.55 0.52
CA LYS A 312 20.28 -37.94 1.76
C LYS A 312 19.34 -36.85 2.32
N ALA A 313 18.76 -36.01 1.46
CA ALA A 313 17.82 -34.97 1.88
C ALA A 313 16.53 -35.57 2.48
N LYS A 314 15.99 -36.63 1.86
CA LYS A 314 14.82 -37.36 2.38
C LYS A 314 15.04 -37.98 3.77
N ALA A 315 16.27 -38.36 4.10
CA ALA A 315 16.59 -38.91 5.43
C ALA A 315 16.55 -37.84 6.53
N VAL A 316 16.77 -36.56 6.19
CA VAL A 316 16.70 -35.42 7.12
C VAL A 316 15.28 -34.84 7.20
N GLU A 317 14.55 -34.82 6.08
CA GLU A 317 13.17 -34.31 6.00
C GLU A 317 12.17 -35.15 6.80
N LYS A 318 12.30 -36.49 6.74
CA LYS A 318 11.33 -37.41 7.37
C LYS A 318 11.17 -37.18 8.89
N PRO A 319 12.24 -37.12 9.71
CA PRO A 319 12.10 -36.80 11.14
C PRO A 319 11.46 -35.42 11.42
N LEU A 320 11.70 -34.42 10.56
CA LEU A 320 11.10 -33.10 10.71
C LEU A 320 9.59 -33.13 10.45
N VAL A 321 9.15 -33.89 9.44
CA VAL A 321 7.73 -34.09 9.14
C VAL A 321 7.05 -34.88 10.26
N ASP A 322 7.68 -35.95 10.76
CA ASP A 322 7.17 -36.76 11.86
C ASP A 322 6.96 -35.89 13.13
N LYS A 323 7.91 -35.01 13.46
CA LYS A 323 7.79 -34.06 14.57
C LYS A 323 6.62 -33.07 14.40
N ILE A 324 6.35 -32.63 13.17
CA ILE A 324 5.22 -31.73 12.86
C ILE A 324 3.88 -32.48 12.94
N GLU A 325 3.87 -33.76 12.58
CA GLU A 325 2.71 -34.65 12.77
C GLU A 325 2.41 -34.88 14.24
N GLU A 326 3.43 -35.16 15.06
CA GLU A 326 3.29 -35.27 16.52
C GLU A 326 2.79 -33.97 17.18
N GLU A 327 3.31 -32.80 16.74
CA GLU A 327 2.83 -31.50 17.22
C GLU A 327 1.35 -31.29 16.85
N PHE A 328 0.94 -31.72 15.66
CA PHE A 328 -0.44 -31.61 15.18
C PHE A 328 -1.40 -32.53 15.94
N THR A 329 -1.04 -33.81 16.14
CA THR A 329 -1.87 -34.75 16.88
C THR A 329 -2.06 -34.29 18.32
N LYS A 330 -0.97 -33.86 18.98
CA LYS A 330 -1.04 -33.31 20.34
C LYS A 330 -1.98 -32.10 20.45
N ASN A 331 -1.85 -31.13 19.54
CA ASN A 331 -2.71 -29.93 19.55
C ASN A 331 -4.19 -30.27 19.30
N ILE A 332 -4.48 -31.27 18.46
CA ILE A 332 -5.85 -31.75 18.23
C ILE A 332 -6.40 -32.47 19.45
N GLU A 333 -5.62 -33.36 20.06
CA GLU A 333 -6.03 -34.09 21.27
C GLU A 333 -6.35 -33.12 22.41
N GLU A 334 -5.52 -32.11 22.63
CA GLU A 334 -5.78 -31.04 23.60
C GLU A 334 -7.06 -30.24 23.27
N LEU A 335 -7.28 -29.90 21.99
CA LEU A 335 -8.48 -29.18 21.56
C LEU A 335 -9.75 -30.04 21.72
N GLN A 336 -9.68 -31.32 21.36
CA GLN A 336 -10.78 -32.27 21.47
C GLN A 336 -11.12 -32.55 22.93
N ALA A 337 -10.13 -32.73 23.80
CA ALA A 337 -10.34 -32.86 25.24
C ALA A 337 -11.12 -31.66 25.82
N ARG A 338 -10.69 -30.43 25.48
CA ARG A 338 -11.39 -29.20 25.88
C ARG A 338 -12.82 -29.13 25.35
N LEU A 339 -13.06 -29.58 24.12
CA LEU A 339 -14.41 -29.65 23.55
C LEU A 339 -15.28 -30.65 24.30
N VAL A 340 -14.78 -31.85 24.57
CA VAL A 340 -15.51 -32.92 25.26
C VAL A 340 -15.90 -32.47 26.67
N ASP A 341 -15.00 -31.83 27.41
CA ASP A 341 -15.30 -31.31 28.75
C ASP A 341 -16.42 -30.27 28.72
N LYS A 342 -16.34 -29.31 27.78
CA LYS A 342 -17.37 -28.28 27.59
C LYS A 342 -18.71 -28.87 27.15
N LEU A 343 -18.70 -29.78 26.18
CA LEU A 343 -19.91 -30.48 25.74
C LEU A 343 -20.52 -31.26 26.89
N PHE A 344 -19.71 -32.00 27.66
CA PHE A 344 -20.19 -32.78 28.79
C PHE A 344 -20.93 -31.90 29.80
N ILE A 345 -20.41 -30.72 30.15
CA ILE A 345 -21.11 -29.76 31.03
C ILE A 345 -22.50 -29.38 30.48
N LEU A 346 -22.64 -29.18 29.16
CA LEU A 346 -23.93 -28.82 28.54
C LEU A 346 -24.95 -29.97 28.52
N VAL A 347 -24.49 -31.19 28.21
CA VAL A 347 -25.34 -32.38 28.05
C VAL A 347 -25.46 -33.27 29.30
N ASN A 348 -24.69 -33.02 30.35
CA ASN A 348 -24.74 -33.81 31.59
C ASN A 348 -26.15 -33.82 32.19
N GLY A 349 -26.64 -35.00 32.55
CA GLY A 349 -27.98 -35.22 33.12
C GLY A 349 -29.14 -35.14 32.12
N LYS A 350 -28.89 -35.02 30.80
CA LYS A 350 -29.94 -35.00 29.76
C LYS A 350 -29.97 -36.29 28.95
N THR A 351 -31.15 -36.60 28.41
CA THR A 351 -31.36 -37.71 27.48
C THR A 351 -31.15 -37.26 26.03
N SER A 352 -30.38 -38.03 25.28
CA SER A 352 -30.11 -37.79 23.86
C SER A 352 -31.40 -37.87 23.05
N GLN A 353 -31.61 -36.92 22.14
CA GLN A 353 -32.71 -36.96 21.15
C GLN A 353 -32.32 -37.66 19.85
N GLY A 354 -31.13 -38.28 19.81
CA GLY A 354 -30.54 -38.91 18.62
C GLY A 354 -29.50 -37.99 17.99
N VAL A 355 -28.22 -38.22 18.27
CA VAL A 355 -27.12 -37.49 17.60
C VAL A 355 -26.80 -38.24 16.31
N LYS A 356 -26.91 -37.53 15.18
CA LYS A 356 -26.72 -38.11 13.85
C LYS A 356 -25.52 -37.51 13.15
N ASP A 357 -24.90 -38.30 12.28
CA ASP A 357 -24.01 -37.81 11.23
C ASP A 357 -24.82 -37.05 10.16
N TYR A 358 -24.18 -36.24 9.32
CA TYR A 358 -24.74 -35.71 8.07
C TYR A 358 -25.31 -36.81 7.15
N LEU A 359 -24.80 -38.04 7.24
CA LEU A 359 -25.32 -39.22 6.52
C LEU A 359 -26.53 -39.88 7.22
N ASN A 360 -27.13 -39.23 8.22
CA ASN A 360 -28.27 -39.72 9.01
C ASN A 360 -28.03 -41.02 9.80
N VAL A 361 -26.77 -41.44 9.94
CA VAL A 361 -26.37 -42.56 10.81
C VAL A 361 -26.45 -42.10 12.27
N ASP A 362 -27.11 -42.88 13.12
CA ASP A 362 -27.23 -42.60 14.55
C ASP A 362 -25.89 -42.91 15.27
N ILE A 363 -25.21 -41.87 15.75
CA ILE A 363 -23.97 -41.98 16.54
C ILE A 363 -24.32 -42.22 18.01
N ILE A 364 -25.32 -41.49 18.53
CA ILE A 364 -25.85 -41.70 19.89
C ILE A 364 -27.36 -41.95 19.79
N PRO A 365 -27.84 -43.16 20.16
CA PRO A 365 -29.26 -43.50 20.09
C PRO A 365 -30.15 -42.60 20.94
N LYS A 366 -31.37 -42.35 20.46
CA LYS A 366 -32.40 -41.60 21.18
C LYS A 366 -32.75 -42.31 22.50
N GLY A 367 -32.75 -41.57 23.60
CA GLY A 367 -33.06 -42.08 24.94
C GLY A 367 -31.84 -42.50 25.78
N SER A 368 -30.65 -42.57 25.20
CA SER A 368 -29.41 -42.82 25.95
C SER A 368 -28.95 -41.58 26.73
N LYS A 369 -28.26 -41.78 27.86
CA LYS A 369 -27.58 -40.70 28.60
C LYS A 369 -26.20 -40.48 28.00
N PHE A 370 -25.79 -39.23 27.85
CA PHE A 370 -24.46 -38.89 27.37
C PHE A 370 -23.37 -39.34 28.37
N THR A 371 -22.38 -40.08 27.89
CA THR A 371 -21.19 -40.47 28.67
C THR A 371 -19.93 -39.88 28.07
N LEU A 372 -18.90 -39.63 28.90
CA LEU A 372 -17.61 -39.08 28.43
C LEU A 372 -16.96 -39.96 27.34
N LYS A 373 -17.03 -41.29 27.49
CA LYS A 373 -16.51 -42.23 26.48
C LYS A 373 -17.20 -42.09 25.13
N GLN A 374 -18.53 -42.02 25.12
CA GLN A 374 -19.30 -41.84 23.89
C GLN A 374 -19.00 -40.51 23.21
N LEU A 375 -18.73 -39.44 23.97
CA LEU A 375 -18.37 -38.13 23.41
C LEU A 375 -16.95 -38.11 22.83
N GLN A 376 -16.01 -38.89 23.37
CA GLN A 376 -14.65 -38.98 22.84
C GLN A 376 -14.57 -39.70 21.48
N GLU A 377 -15.46 -40.66 21.24
CA GLU A 377 -15.50 -41.46 20.01
C GLU A 377 -16.19 -40.74 18.82
N ILE A 378 -16.80 -39.57 19.04
CA ILE A 378 -17.50 -38.82 17.99
C ILE A 378 -16.48 -38.12 17.07
N ASP A 379 -16.64 -38.30 15.76
CA ASP A 379 -16.04 -37.41 14.78
C ASP A 379 -16.82 -36.08 14.69
N PHE A 380 -16.32 -35.07 15.39
CA PHE A 380 -16.92 -33.75 15.45
C PHE A 380 -16.87 -32.98 14.13
N LEU A 381 -16.15 -33.45 13.11
CA LEU A 381 -16.15 -32.83 11.78
C LEU A 381 -17.41 -33.20 10.97
N ASN A 382 -17.96 -34.39 11.23
CA ASN A 382 -19.06 -34.96 10.45
C ASN A 382 -20.37 -35.09 11.24
N VAL A 383 -20.46 -34.47 12.42
CA VAL A 383 -21.66 -34.55 13.27
C VAL A 383 -22.67 -33.44 12.97
N ASN A 384 -23.96 -33.79 12.91
CA ASN A 384 -25.03 -32.79 12.81
C ASN A 384 -25.22 -32.09 14.16
N PRO A 385 -25.09 -30.75 14.24
CA PRO A 385 -25.16 -30.01 15.51
C PRO A 385 -26.59 -29.82 16.03
N ASN A 386 -27.62 -30.18 15.26
CA ASN A 386 -29.01 -29.88 15.62
C ASN A 386 -29.66 -30.98 16.46
N LYS A 387 -30.53 -30.57 17.39
CA LYS A 387 -31.43 -31.45 18.18
C LYS A 387 -30.71 -32.52 19.03
N TRP A 388 -29.64 -32.15 19.73
CA TRP A 388 -28.99 -33.08 20.67
C TRP A 388 -29.80 -33.30 21.95
N THR A 389 -30.49 -32.25 22.41
CA THR A 389 -31.31 -32.25 23.61
C THR A 389 -32.72 -31.71 23.35
N THR A 390 -33.59 -31.76 24.36
CA THR A 390 -34.94 -31.17 24.31
C THR A 390 -34.95 -29.65 24.44
N ASP A 391 -33.85 -29.02 24.91
CA ASP A 391 -33.77 -27.59 25.18
C ASP A 391 -33.22 -26.83 23.96
N LYS A 392 -33.99 -25.86 23.46
CA LYS A 392 -33.62 -25.04 22.31
C LYS A 392 -32.38 -24.19 22.57
N LYS A 393 -32.28 -23.54 23.74
CA LYS A 393 -31.14 -22.65 24.05
C LYS A 393 -29.83 -23.42 24.09
N LYS A 394 -29.82 -24.59 24.74
CA LYS A 394 -28.63 -25.46 24.79
C LYS A 394 -28.24 -25.99 23.42
N ASN A 395 -29.21 -26.35 22.58
CA ASN A 395 -28.91 -26.79 21.21
C ASN A 395 -28.26 -25.66 20.39
N ASP A 396 -28.70 -24.41 20.57
CA ASP A 396 -28.07 -23.25 19.93
C ASP A 396 -26.62 -23.05 20.44
N THR A 397 -26.38 -23.19 21.75
CA THR A 397 -25.03 -23.16 22.35
C THR A 397 -24.13 -24.29 21.86
N ILE A 398 -24.65 -25.53 21.76
CA ILE A 398 -23.92 -26.70 21.23
C ILE A 398 -23.54 -26.45 19.77
N LYS A 399 -24.46 -25.90 18.96
CA LYS A 399 -24.20 -25.55 17.56
C LYS A 399 -23.09 -24.51 17.44
N GLN A 400 -23.11 -23.47 18.26
CA GLN A 400 -22.04 -22.46 18.27
C GLN A 400 -20.70 -23.05 18.74
N LEU A 401 -20.71 -23.92 19.76
CA LEU A 401 -19.50 -24.57 20.29
C LEU A 401 -18.85 -25.47 19.23
N LEU A 402 -19.63 -26.31 18.55
CA LEU A 402 -19.14 -27.15 17.46
C LEU A 402 -18.63 -26.30 16.28
N HIS A 403 -19.32 -25.21 15.95
CA HIS A 403 -18.86 -24.30 14.91
C HIS A 403 -17.49 -23.68 15.22
N ASN A 404 -17.30 -23.17 16.44
CA ASN A 404 -16.03 -22.60 16.88
C ASN A 404 -14.91 -23.64 16.93
N TYR A 405 -15.22 -24.88 17.34
CA TYR A 405 -14.27 -26.00 17.28
C TYR A 405 -13.82 -26.27 15.85
N ILE A 406 -14.75 -26.36 14.90
CA ILE A 406 -14.42 -26.61 13.48
C ILE A 406 -13.53 -25.50 12.91
N ILE A 407 -13.80 -24.23 13.26
CA ILE A 407 -12.95 -23.10 12.86
C ILE A 407 -11.52 -23.30 13.39
N LYS A 408 -11.36 -23.64 14.67
CA LYS A 408 -10.05 -23.85 15.29
C LYS A 408 -9.31 -25.07 14.76
N TYR A 409 -10.02 -26.17 14.56
CA TYR A 409 -9.47 -27.36 13.94
C TYR A 409 -8.91 -27.03 12.55
N LYS A 410 -9.67 -26.31 11.71
CA LYS A 410 -9.23 -25.89 10.38
C LYS A 410 -8.04 -24.93 10.41
N GLU A 411 -7.95 -24.07 11.42
CA GLU A 411 -6.79 -23.19 11.61
C GLU A 411 -5.52 -23.99 11.88
N ILE A 412 -5.58 -24.95 12.81
CA ILE A 412 -4.47 -25.84 13.17
C ILE A 412 -4.07 -26.73 11.98
N ASP A 413 -5.05 -27.34 11.30
CA ASP A 413 -4.85 -28.13 10.07
C ASP A 413 -4.20 -27.29 8.95
N GLY A 414 -4.64 -26.05 8.78
CA GLY A 414 -4.05 -25.12 7.81
C GLY A 414 -2.60 -24.75 8.12
N VAL A 415 -2.22 -24.64 9.40
CA VAL A 415 -0.82 -24.41 9.81
C VAL A 415 0.02 -25.68 9.59
N TYR A 416 -0.50 -26.84 10.00
CA TYR A 416 0.14 -28.14 9.80
C TYR A 416 0.44 -28.40 8.32
N LYS A 417 -0.58 -28.27 7.45
CA LYS A 417 -0.42 -28.45 6.00
C LYS A 417 0.63 -27.50 5.44
N ARG A 418 0.63 -26.21 5.82
CA ARG A 418 1.63 -25.23 5.36
C ARG A 418 3.05 -25.62 5.78
N LYS A 419 3.26 -25.97 7.06
CA LYS A 419 4.57 -26.44 7.56
C LYS A 419 5.03 -27.70 6.80
N LYS A 420 4.15 -28.69 6.64
CA LYS A 420 4.43 -29.95 5.94
C LYS A 420 4.77 -29.73 4.47
N TYR A 421 3.98 -28.93 3.74
CA TYR A 421 4.22 -28.61 2.34
C TYR A 421 5.52 -27.84 2.13
N SER A 422 5.82 -26.86 2.99
CA SER A 422 7.06 -26.07 2.92
C SER A 422 8.31 -26.95 3.01
N ILE A 423 8.26 -28.06 3.75
CA ILE A 423 9.40 -28.98 3.90
C ILE A 423 9.42 -30.02 2.78
N THR A 424 8.27 -30.60 2.41
CA THR A 424 8.21 -31.73 1.47
C THR A 424 8.30 -31.34 0.00
N ILE A 425 7.73 -30.19 -0.39
CA ILE A 425 7.74 -29.70 -1.77
C ILE A 425 8.83 -28.65 -1.95
N GLY A 426 9.20 -27.93 -0.88
CA GLY A 426 10.03 -26.74 -0.97
C GLY A 426 9.30 -25.61 -1.69
N ASP A 427 10.05 -24.67 -2.26
CA ASP A 427 9.47 -23.60 -3.07
C ASP A 427 9.19 -24.08 -4.50
N GLU A 428 7.99 -23.79 -4.99
CA GLU A 428 7.62 -24.07 -6.37
C GLU A 428 8.26 -23.02 -7.30
N LEU A 429 9.33 -23.41 -7.99
CA LEU A 429 10.01 -22.60 -8.98
C LEU A 429 9.67 -23.06 -10.41
N PRO A 430 9.60 -22.14 -11.40
CA PRO A 430 9.41 -22.50 -12.80
C PRO A 430 10.45 -23.52 -13.30
N THR A 431 10.08 -24.30 -14.32
CA THR A 431 10.94 -25.33 -14.89
C THR A 431 12.26 -24.73 -15.40
N GLY A 432 13.39 -25.36 -15.04
CA GLY A 432 14.73 -24.89 -15.39
C GLY A 432 15.35 -23.87 -14.41
N ILE A 433 14.58 -23.37 -13.43
CA ILE A 433 15.10 -22.52 -12.34
C ILE A 433 15.39 -23.38 -11.11
N VAL A 434 16.62 -23.31 -10.63
CA VAL A 434 17.10 -24.09 -9.46
C VAL A 434 16.99 -23.27 -8.18
N ARG A 435 17.38 -22.00 -8.23
CA ARG A 435 17.26 -21.04 -7.12
C ARG A 435 16.76 -19.71 -7.64
N LEU A 436 16.05 -18.98 -6.79
CA LEU A 436 15.59 -17.62 -7.05
C LEU A 436 15.99 -16.74 -5.87
N ALA A 437 16.86 -15.77 -6.11
CA ALA A 437 17.22 -14.76 -5.13
C ALA A 437 16.37 -13.51 -5.33
N LYS A 438 15.88 -12.95 -4.23
CA LYS A 438 15.15 -11.68 -4.18
C LYS A 438 15.76 -10.75 -3.16
N VAL A 439 15.93 -9.49 -3.54
CA VAL A 439 16.40 -8.41 -2.67
C VAL A 439 15.37 -7.29 -2.72
N TYR A 440 14.93 -6.85 -1.54
CA TYR A 440 14.00 -5.73 -1.38
C TYR A 440 14.77 -4.49 -0.97
N ILE A 441 14.62 -3.42 -1.73
CA ILE A 441 15.32 -2.16 -1.52
C ILE A 441 14.29 -1.07 -1.26
N ALA A 442 14.39 -0.43 -0.09
CA ALA A 442 13.59 0.72 0.24
C ALA A 442 14.28 2.01 -0.23
N LYS A 443 13.52 2.88 -0.89
CA LYS A 443 13.94 4.17 -1.41
C LYS A 443 13.09 5.25 -0.78
N LYS A 444 13.74 6.25 -0.18
CA LYS A 444 13.07 7.47 0.26
C LYS A 444 13.06 8.46 -0.90
N ARG A 445 11.88 8.82 -1.39
CA ARG A 445 11.71 9.71 -2.53
C ARG A 445 11.09 11.03 -2.09
N LYS A 446 11.93 12.06 -1.98
CA LYS A 446 11.51 13.45 -1.76
C LYS A 446 10.83 14.01 -3.02
N VAL A 447 10.14 15.14 -2.90
CA VAL A 447 9.61 15.86 -4.07
C VAL A 447 10.76 16.54 -4.82
N LYS A 448 10.74 16.46 -6.15
CA LYS A 448 11.74 17.07 -7.04
C LYS A 448 11.07 17.89 -8.14
N VAL A 449 11.86 18.77 -8.77
CA VAL A 449 11.46 19.43 -10.02
C VAL A 449 11.16 18.35 -11.07
N GLY A 450 10.02 18.47 -11.75
CA GLY A 450 9.51 17.48 -12.70
C GLY A 450 8.50 16.48 -12.11
N ASP A 451 8.37 16.39 -10.78
CA ASP A 451 7.33 15.56 -10.16
C ASP A 451 5.93 16.13 -10.41
N LYS A 452 4.95 15.24 -10.50
CA LYS A 452 3.55 15.61 -10.72
C LYS A 452 2.78 15.66 -9.41
N MET A 453 2.11 16.78 -9.18
CA MET A 453 1.19 16.99 -8.07
C MET A 453 -0.21 17.31 -8.57
N ALA A 454 -1.20 17.12 -7.71
CA ALA A 454 -2.58 17.48 -8.02
C ALA A 454 -3.38 17.81 -6.76
N GLY A 455 -4.41 18.64 -6.89
CA GLY A 455 -5.49 18.74 -5.92
C GLY A 455 -6.64 17.78 -6.26
N ARG A 456 -7.70 17.81 -5.44
CA ARG A 456 -8.88 16.96 -5.61
C ARG A 456 -9.82 17.43 -6.72
N HIS A 457 -9.68 18.69 -7.14
CA HIS A 457 -10.54 19.37 -8.12
C HIS A 457 -10.04 19.25 -9.57
N GLY A 458 -9.25 18.21 -9.88
CA GLY A 458 -8.69 17.99 -11.21
C GLY A 458 -7.64 19.02 -11.66
N ASN A 459 -7.14 19.84 -10.73
CA ASN A 459 -6.00 20.74 -10.90
C ASN A 459 -4.71 19.93 -10.78
N LYS A 460 -4.09 19.60 -11.92
CA LYS A 460 -2.79 18.93 -11.99
C LYS A 460 -1.70 19.94 -12.30
N GLY A 461 -0.50 19.66 -11.83
CA GLY A 461 0.66 20.43 -12.23
C GLY A 461 1.97 19.70 -12.06
N ILE A 462 3.00 20.24 -12.69
CA ILE A 462 4.38 19.74 -12.59
C ILE A 462 5.16 20.73 -11.75
N VAL A 463 5.93 20.25 -10.78
CA VAL A 463 6.81 21.11 -9.99
C VAL A 463 7.89 21.68 -10.92
N ALA A 464 7.82 22.97 -11.21
CA ALA A 464 8.77 23.61 -12.13
C ALA A 464 9.96 24.22 -11.39
N LYS A 465 9.73 24.74 -10.18
CA LYS A 465 10.78 25.33 -9.36
C LYS A 465 10.52 25.10 -7.88
N ILE A 466 11.60 24.76 -7.16
CA ILE A 466 11.65 24.81 -5.70
C ILE A 466 12.36 26.11 -5.35
N VAL A 467 11.69 26.98 -4.59
CA VAL A 467 12.12 28.34 -4.25
C VAL A 467 12.40 28.41 -2.76
N ARG A 468 13.42 29.17 -2.36
CA ARG A 468 13.75 29.33 -0.94
C ARG A 468 12.61 29.99 -0.18
N ALA A 469 12.38 29.58 1.06
CA ALA A 469 11.28 30.10 1.88
C ALA A 469 11.33 31.63 2.02
N GLU A 470 12.52 32.24 2.09
CA GLU A 470 12.69 33.69 2.12
C GLU A 470 12.34 34.40 0.81
N ASP A 471 12.43 33.71 -0.33
CA ASP A 471 12.12 34.28 -1.65
C ASP A 471 10.63 34.09 -2.02
N MET A 472 9.86 33.35 -1.21
CA MET A 472 8.44 33.09 -1.43
C MET A 472 7.58 34.31 -1.04
N PRO A 473 6.43 34.53 -1.72
CA PRO A 473 5.46 35.50 -1.26
C PRO A 473 5.02 35.23 0.18
N PHE A 474 4.92 36.28 0.99
CA PHE A 474 4.56 36.16 2.40
C PHE A 474 3.43 37.10 2.80
N LEU A 475 2.72 36.74 3.88
CA LEU A 475 1.61 37.50 4.46
C LEU A 475 2.11 38.68 5.33
N ASP A 476 1.23 39.60 5.71
CA ASP A 476 1.55 40.71 6.64
C ASP A 476 2.17 40.22 7.97
N ASP A 477 1.86 38.99 8.40
CA ASP A 477 2.40 38.37 9.62
C ASP A 477 3.80 37.75 9.43
N GLY A 478 4.40 37.89 8.25
CA GLY A 478 5.70 37.31 7.90
C GLY A 478 5.64 35.84 7.45
N THR A 479 4.47 35.20 7.47
CA THR A 479 4.37 33.78 7.09
C THR A 479 4.49 33.61 5.57
N PRO A 480 5.50 32.86 5.06
CA PRO A 480 5.59 32.55 3.64
C PRO A 480 4.53 31.53 3.22
N VAL A 481 4.15 31.57 1.94
CA VAL A 481 3.28 30.54 1.33
C VAL A 481 4.09 29.29 0.95
N ASP A 482 3.45 28.13 1.00
CA ASP A 482 4.09 26.84 0.66
C ASP A 482 4.11 26.57 -0.84
N ILE A 483 3.07 27.02 -1.53
CA ILE A 483 2.83 26.71 -2.94
C ILE A 483 2.19 27.92 -3.64
N VAL A 484 2.62 28.20 -4.87
CA VAL A 484 2.02 29.24 -5.71
C VAL A 484 1.42 28.60 -6.95
N LEU A 485 0.12 28.82 -7.16
CA LEU A 485 -0.66 28.30 -8.27
C LEU A 485 -1.10 29.42 -9.21
N ASN A 486 -1.23 29.09 -10.48
CA ASN A 486 -1.67 30.04 -11.50
C ASN A 486 -3.19 30.28 -11.42
N PRO A 487 -3.66 31.54 -11.22
CA PRO A 487 -5.08 31.82 -11.14
C PRO A 487 -5.79 31.62 -12.50
N LEU A 488 -5.09 31.76 -13.63
CA LEU A 488 -5.68 31.65 -14.97
C LEU A 488 -6.20 30.23 -15.29
N GLY A 489 -5.65 29.23 -14.59
CA GLY A 489 -6.07 27.84 -14.72
C GLY A 489 -7.45 27.55 -14.13
N VAL A 490 -8.01 28.43 -13.29
CA VAL A 490 -9.28 28.20 -12.60
C VAL A 490 -10.48 28.56 -13.48
N PRO A 491 -10.58 29.77 -14.08
CA PRO A 491 -11.74 30.14 -14.90
C PRO A 491 -11.85 29.30 -16.17
N SER A 492 -10.72 29.01 -16.82
CA SER A 492 -10.68 28.23 -18.07
C SER A 492 -11.12 26.77 -17.89
N ARG A 493 -11.01 26.23 -16.67
CA ARG A 493 -11.35 24.84 -16.33
C ARG A 493 -12.63 24.70 -15.53
N MET A 494 -13.19 25.81 -15.07
CA MET A 494 -14.41 25.87 -14.29
C MET A 494 -14.41 24.91 -13.08
N ASN A 495 -13.29 24.85 -12.36
CA ASN A 495 -13.16 24.10 -11.10
C ASN A 495 -13.04 25.05 -9.91
N LEU A 496 -14.13 25.76 -9.62
CA LEU A 496 -14.19 26.76 -8.56
C LEU A 496 -14.16 26.14 -7.16
N GLY A 497 -14.48 24.85 -7.02
CA GLY A 497 -14.47 24.14 -5.74
C GLY A 497 -13.13 24.27 -5.01
N GLN A 498 -12.01 24.31 -5.74
CA GLN A 498 -10.67 24.47 -5.15
C GLN A 498 -10.49 25.80 -4.41
N ILE A 499 -11.18 26.86 -4.86
CA ILE A 499 -11.11 28.18 -4.22
C ILE A 499 -11.91 28.16 -2.92
N TYR A 500 -13.10 27.55 -2.93
CA TYR A 500 -13.90 27.37 -1.72
C TYR A 500 -13.19 26.49 -0.68
N GLU A 501 -12.59 25.39 -1.13
CA GLU A 501 -11.71 24.54 -0.31
C GLU A 501 -10.59 25.37 0.32
N THR A 502 -9.90 26.18 -0.49
CA THR A 502 -8.78 27.01 -0.04
C THR A 502 -9.18 27.99 1.07
N VAL A 503 -10.30 28.70 0.88
CA VAL A 503 -10.77 29.72 1.82
C VAL A 503 -11.28 29.08 3.11
N LEU A 504 -12.11 28.05 3.01
CA LEU A 504 -12.65 27.35 4.17
C LEU A 504 -11.55 26.62 4.96
N GLY A 505 -10.58 26.02 4.25
CA GLY A 505 -9.42 25.37 4.87
C GLY A 505 -8.57 26.35 5.69
N TRP A 506 -8.45 27.61 5.25
CA TRP A 506 -7.74 28.63 6.02
C TRP A 506 -8.44 28.99 7.32
N ALA A 507 -9.77 29.16 7.27
CA ALA A 507 -10.56 29.35 8.48
C ALA A 507 -10.43 28.16 9.44
N GLY A 508 -10.48 26.94 8.91
CA GLY A 508 -10.34 25.69 9.69
C GLY A 508 -9.00 25.59 10.38
N GLN A 509 -7.90 25.90 9.66
CA GLN A 509 -6.56 25.90 10.24
C GLN A 509 -6.42 26.90 11.41
N LYS A 510 -6.95 28.12 11.27
CA LYS A 510 -6.86 29.17 12.31
C LYS A 510 -7.73 28.84 13.53
N LEU A 511 -8.89 28.21 13.33
CA LEU A 511 -9.80 27.81 14.40
C LEU A 511 -9.45 26.46 15.04
N GLY A 512 -8.55 25.67 14.42
CA GLY A 512 -8.28 24.29 14.83
C GLY A 512 -9.47 23.35 14.57
N LEU A 513 -10.28 23.65 13.55
CA LEU A 513 -11.47 22.90 13.17
C LEU A 513 -11.28 22.19 11.83
N THR A 514 -11.89 21.02 11.71
CA THR A 514 -12.07 20.30 10.43
C THR A 514 -13.52 20.42 9.99
N PHE A 515 -13.74 20.57 8.69
CA PHE A 515 -15.06 20.70 8.09
C PHE A 515 -15.42 19.49 7.26
N SER A 516 -16.70 19.15 7.23
CA SER A 516 -17.28 18.19 6.30
C SER A 516 -18.28 18.92 5.41
N THR A 517 -18.04 18.92 4.11
CA THR A 517 -18.90 19.49 3.08
C THR A 517 -19.29 18.37 2.10
N PRO A 518 -20.37 17.61 2.40
CA PRO A 518 -20.87 16.56 1.52
C PRO A 518 -21.19 17.08 0.12
N ILE A 519 -21.11 16.21 -0.88
CA ILE A 519 -21.43 16.60 -2.26
C ILE A 519 -22.92 16.96 -2.40
N PHE A 520 -23.21 18.05 -3.11
CA PHE A 520 -24.57 18.58 -3.31
C PHE A 520 -25.33 19.00 -2.03
N ASP A 521 -24.69 18.93 -0.86
CA ASP A 521 -25.16 19.41 0.44
C ASP A 521 -24.00 20.10 1.18
N GLY A 522 -23.26 20.89 0.41
CA GLY A 522 -22.02 21.53 0.84
C GLY A 522 -22.24 22.85 1.59
N ALA A 523 -21.15 23.41 2.11
CA ALA A 523 -21.19 24.70 2.81
C ALA A 523 -21.54 25.85 1.85
N THR A 524 -22.48 26.72 2.23
CA THR A 524 -22.83 27.89 1.43
C THR A 524 -21.79 29.01 1.56
N MET A 525 -21.81 29.96 0.63
CA MET A 525 -20.91 31.11 0.65
C MET A 525 -21.02 31.94 1.94
N GLU A 526 -22.23 32.09 2.46
CA GLU A 526 -22.50 32.82 3.71
C GLU A 526 -21.89 32.08 4.90
N GLN A 527 -22.01 30.76 4.95
CA GLN A 527 -21.42 29.93 5.99
C GLN A 527 -19.89 29.98 5.94
N ILE A 528 -19.29 29.87 4.75
CA ILE A 528 -17.83 30.02 4.58
C ILE A 528 -17.39 31.39 5.10
N THR A 529 -18.12 32.45 4.74
CA THR A 529 -17.81 33.82 5.17
C THR A 529 -17.91 33.97 6.69
N GLU A 530 -18.95 33.42 7.31
CA GLU A 530 -19.12 33.41 8.78
C GLU A 530 -17.92 32.75 9.47
N TYR A 531 -17.43 31.60 8.97
CA TYR A 531 -16.25 30.95 9.53
C TYR A 531 -14.96 31.73 9.30
N THR A 532 -14.80 32.38 8.13
CA THR A 532 -13.63 33.25 7.90
C THR A 532 -13.60 34.44 8.86
N GLU A 533 -14.75 35.05 9.15
CA GLU A 533 -14.87 36.15 10.11
C GLU A 533 -14.54 35.69 11.53
N LYS A 534 -15.10 34.56 11.97
CA LYS A 534 -14.77 33.95 13.27
C LYS A 534 -13.28 33.65 13.40
N ALA A 535 -12.63 33.24 12.31
CA ALA A 535 -11.21 32.92 12.26
C ALA A 535 -10.30 34.15 12.19
N GLY A 536 -10.84 35.36 11.99
CA GLY A 536 -10.05 36.57 11.71
C GLY A 536 -9.32 36.52 10.36
N VAL A 537 -9.81 35.71 9.42
CA VAL A 537 -9.26 35.58 8.06
C VAL A 537 -10.02 36.54 7.14
N PRO A 538 -9.35 37.19 6.15
CA PRO A 538 -10.03 38.08 5.21
C PRO A 538 -11.18 37.39 4.47
N ARG A 539 -12.28 38.13 4.26
CA ARG A 539 -13.42 37.64 3.47
C ARG A 539 -12.94 37.17 2.08
N TYR A 540 -13.44 36.02 1.64
CA TYR A 540 -13.05 35.36 0.38
C TYR A 540 -11.57 34.96 0.29
N GLY A 541 -10.81 35.00 1.40
CA GLY A 541 -9.37 34.72 1.41
C GLY A 541 -8.52 35.72 0.62
N LYS A 542 -9.06 36.88 0.28
CA LYS A 542 -8.33 37.92 -0.47
C LYS A 542 -7.47 38.76 0.47
N THR A 543 -6.16 38.73 0.28
CA THR A 543 -5.21 39.49 1.09
C THR A 543 -4.06 40.01 0.26
N TYR A 544 -3.36 41.03 0.77
CA TYR A 544 -2.10 41.46 0.19
C TYR A 544 -0.98 40.50 0.59
N LEU A 545 -0.02 40.34 -0.32
CA LEU A 545 1.21 39.61 -0.12
C LEU A 545 2.39 40.55 -0.40
N TYR A 546 3.57 40.17 0.08
CA TYR A 546 4.83 40.85 -0.16
C TYR A 546 5.77 39.93 -0.94
N ASP A 547 6.57 40.48 -1.84
CA ASP A 547 7.61 39.74 -2.55
C ASP A 547 8.75 39.44 -1.57
N GLY A 548 9.08 38.16 -1.35
CA GLY A 548 10.20 37.75 -0.50
C GLY A 548 11.56 38.30 -0.97
N GLY A 549 11.73 38.54 -2.28
CA GLY A 549 12.99 39.03 -2.83
C GLY A 549 13.22 40.54 -2.66
N THR A 550 12.16 41.35 -2.75
CA THR A 550 12.28 42.83 -2.65
C THR A 550 11.77 43.38 -1.33
N GLY A 551 10.89 42.64 -0.63
CA GLY A 551 10.15 43.11 0.53
C GLY A 551 8.98 44.04 0.19
N GLU A 552 8.76 44.35 -1.09
CA GLU A 552 7.68 45.24 -1.52
C GLU A 552 6.34 44.51 -1.57
N ARG A 553 5.27 45.24 -1.25
CA ARG A 553 3.90 44.73 -1.32
C ARG A 553 3.46 44.62 -2.79
N PHE A 554 2.80 43.53 -3.16
CA PHE A 554 2.17 43.44 -4.48
C PHE A 554 1.04 44.46 -4.65
N ASP A 555 0.86 44.98 -5.88
CA ASP A 555 -0.14 46.01 -6.19
C ASP A 555 -1.59 45.51 -6.00
N GLN A 556 -1.84 44.24 -6.32
CA GLN A 556 -3.17 43.62 -6.24
C GLN A 556 -3.20 42.54 -5.16
N PRO A 557 -4.32 42.41 -4.43
CA PRO A 557 -4.50 41.31 -3.50
C PRO A 557 -4.63 39.98 -4.24
N ALA A 558 -4.11 38.92 -3.64
CA ALA A 558 -4.22 37.56 -4.13
C ALA A 558 -5.17 36.75 -3.25
N THR A 559 -5.73 35.68 -3.81
CA THR A 559 -6.45 34.69 -3.00
C THR A 559 -5.43 33.77 -2.34
N VAL A 560 -5.46 33.73 -1.01
CA VAL A 560 -4.61 32.89 -0.17
C VAL A 560 -5.50 31.97 0.66
N GLY A 561 -4.99 30.80 1.02
CA GLY A 561 -5.62 29.94 2.01
C GLY A 561 -4.95 28.59 2.11
N ILE A 562 -5.69 27.57 2.54
CA ILE A 562 -5.16 26.22 2.75
C ILE A 562 -5.85 25.23 1.83
N ILE A 563 -5.09 24.60 0.94
CA ILE A 563 -5.59 23.62 -0.04
C ILE A 563 -5.02 22.23 0.23
N TYR A 564 -5.80 21.18 -0.01
CA TYR A 564 -5.33 19.80 0.14
C TYR A 564 -4.66 19.29 -1.14
N MET A 565 -3.35 19.04 -1.07
CA MET A 565 -2.53 18.63 -2.21
C MET A 565 -2.03 17.19 -2.09
N LEU A 566 -1.92 16.54 -3.24
CA LEU A 566 -1.55 15.14 -3.42
C LEU A 566 -0.27 15.04 -4.26
N LYS A 567 0.62 14.11 -3.88
CA LYS A 567 1.72 13.66 -4.72
C LYS A 567 1.29 12.45 -5.52
N LEU A 568 1.38 12.52 -6.85
CA LEU A 568 0.99 11.41 -7.72
C LEU A 568 2.16 10.45 -7.96
N GLY A 569 1.85 9.19 -8.32
CA GLY A 569 2.85 8.17 -8.68
C GLY A 569 3.63 8.43 -9.97
N HIS A 570 3.61 9.66 -10.48
CA HIS A 570 4.27 10.12 -11.70
C HIS A 570 5.52 10.91 -11.32
N MET A 571 6.57 10.20 -10.91
CA MET A 571 7.83 10.80 -10.49
C MET A 571 8.79 10.99 -11.66
N VAL A 572 9.60 12.04 -11.61
CA VAL A 572 10.57 12.38 -12.67
C VAL A 572 11.65 11.31 -12.82
N ASP A 573 12.15 10.75 -11.70
CA ASP A 573 13.22 9.75 -11.69
C ASP A 573 12.83 8.46 -12.44
N ASP A 574 11.54 8.13 -12.46
CA ASP A 574 11.04 6.97 -13.20
C ASP A 574 10.92 7.26 -14.71
N LYS A 575 10.71 8.52 -15.08
CA LYS A 575 10.51 8.96 -16.47
C LYS A 575 11.80 9.35 -17.19
N MET A 576 12.81 9.81 -16.46
CA MET A 576 14.10 10.17 -17.04
C MET A 576 14.76 8.94 -17.67
N HIS A 577 15.10 9.04 -18.95
CA HIS A 577 15.76 7.98 -19.71
C HIS A 577 16.63 8.59 -20.81
N ALA A 578 17.90 8.17 -20.84
CA ALA A 578 18.86 8.59 -21.85
C ALA A 578 19.66 7.37 -22.31
N ARG A 579 19.98 7.34 -23.60
CA ARG A 579 20.77 6.28 -24.23
C ARG A 579 21.79 6.91 -25.16
N SER A 580 23.05 6.48 -25.04
CA SER A 580 24.08 6.69 -26.05
C SER A 580 24.17 5.45 -26.94
N ILE A 581 24.75 4.36 -26.41
CA ILE A 581 24.87 3.05 -27.05
C ILE A 581 24.25 2.01 -26.13
N GLY A 582 23.65 0.97 -26.69
CA GLY A 582 22.99 -0.05 -25.90
C GLY A 582 22.74 -1.32 -26.70
N PRO A 583 21.96 -2.26 -26.16
CA PRO A 583 21.65 -3.49 -26.85
C PRO A 583 20.79 -3.24 -28.10
N TYR A 584 20.93 -4.15 -29.06
CA TYR A 584 20.22 -4.16 -30.33
C TYR A 584 19.40 -5.45 -30.47
N SER A 585 18.28 -5.34 -31.18
CA SER A 585 17.48 -6.47 -31.59
C SER A 585 18.27 -7.34 -32.57
N LEU A 586 18.30 -8.65 -32.32
CA LEU A 586 18.98 -9.59 -33.22
C LEU A 586 18.35 -9.64 -34.62
N ILE A 587 17.05 -9.40 -34.72
CA ILE A 587 16.30 -9.52 -35.98
C ILE A 587 16.42 -8.24 -36.80
N THR A 588 16.07 -7.10 -36.20
CA THR A 588 15.99 -5.82 -36.92
C THR A 588 17.30 -5.03 -36.88
N GLN A 589 18.26 -5.44 -36.05
CA GLN A 589 19.49 -4.68 -35.78
C GLN A 589 19.23 -3.24 -35.32
N GLN A 590 18.03 -2.98 -34.78
CA GLN A 590 17.66 -1.69 -34.21
C GLN A 590 17.90 -1.68 -32.70
N PRO A 591 18.13 -0.51 -32.10
CA PRO A 591 18.04 -0.32 -30.66
C PRO A 591 16.82 -1.04 -30.06
N LEU A 592 17.01 -1.77 -28.95
CA LEU A 592 15.88 -2.31 -28.20
C LEU A 592 14.92 -1.19 -27.73
N GLY A 593 13.69 -1.54 -27.38
CA GLY A 593 12.69 -0.60 -26.89
C GLY A 593 12.61 -0.54 -25.36
N GLY A 594 12.37 0.65 -24.82
CA GLY A 594 12.03 0.85 -23.40
C GLY A 594 13.21 0.95 -22.42
N LYS A 595 12.99 1.67 -21.32
CA LYS A 595 14.01 1.98 -20.29
C LYS A 595 14.64 0.74 -19.67
N ALA A 596 13.86 -0.31 -19.40
CA ALA A 596 14.33 -1.53 -18.76
C ALA A 596 15.42 -2.27 -19.56
N GLN A 597 15.42 -2.12 -20.89
CA GLN A 597 16.42 -2.71 -21.79
C GLN A 597 17.46 -1.70 -22.27
N PHE A 598 17.52 -0.52 -21.64
CA PHE A 598 18.33 0.60 -22.10
C PHE A 598 18.06 0.94 -23.58
N GLY A 599 16.77 0.95 -23.93
CA GLY A 599 16.29 1.09 -25.29
C GLY A 599 16.39 2.49 -25.88
N GLY A 600 16.28 2.61 -27.20
CA GLY A 600 16.24 3.91 -27.88
C GLY A 600 14.84 4.50 -27.92
N GLN A 601 14.76 5.82 -28.13
CA GLN A 601 13.53 6.51 -28.48
C GLN A 601 13.12 6.12 -29.89
N ARG A 602 11.81 5.94 -30.09
CA ARG A 602 11.27 5.69 -31.44
C ARG A 602 11.20 7.01 -32.19
N PHE A 603 11.90 7.07 -33.31
CA PHE A 603 11.75 8.13 -34.30
C PHE A 603 10.77 7.63 -35.37
N GLY A 604 9.57 8.19 -35.39
CA GLY A 604 8.47 7.74 -36.23
C GLY A 604 8.34 8.54 -37.53
N GLU A 605 7.30 8.21 -38.29
CA GLU A 605 7.02 8.83 -39.59
C GLU A 605 6.74 10.33 -39.48
N MET A 606 5.99 10.75 -38.45
CA MET A 606 5.71 12.18 -38.24
C MET A 606 6.96 12.99 -37.89
N GLU A 607 7.89 12.41 -37.12
CA GLU A 607 9.16 13.07 -36.83
C GLU A 607 10.06 13.17 -38.07
N VAL A 608 9.99 12.20 -38.99
CA VAL A 608 10.67 12.25 -40.30
C VAL A 608 10.09 13.37 -41.16
N TRP A 609 8.77 13.48 -41.27
CA TRP A 609 8.13 14.57 -42.02
C TRP A 609 8.52 15.95 -41.50
N ALA A 610 8.73 16.09 -40.19
CA ALA A 610 9.22 17.32 -39.62
C ALA A 610 10.63 17.66 -40.14
N LEU A 611 11.55 16.68 -40.21
CA LEU A 611 12.89 16.90 -40.77
C LEU A 611 12.84 17.23 -42.27
N GLU A 612 12.00 16.52 -43.03
CA GLU A 612 11.78 16.80 -44.45
C GLU A 612 11.29 18.22 -44.69
N ALA A 613 10.35 18.70 -43.88
CA ALA A 613 9.81 20.07 -43.96
C ALA A 613 10.89 21.14 -43.68
N PHE A 614 11.86 20.85 -42.81
CA PHE A 614 13.01 21.73 -42.57
C PHE A 614 14.12 21.59 -43.63
N GLY A 615 14.02 20.63 -44.56
CA GLY A 615 15.08 20.34 -45.52
C GLY A 615 16.33 19.73 -44.87
N ALA A 616 16.20 19.14 -43.69
CA ALA A 616 17.31 18.59 -42.92
C ALA A 616 17.74 17.20 -43.41
N ALA A 617 18.23 17.11 -44.65
CA ALA A 617 18.50 15.84 -45.35
C ALA A 617 19.68 15.00 -44.79
N HIS A 618 20.52 15.58 -43.92
CA HIS A 618 21.72 14.93 -43.36
C HIS A 618 21.59 14.54 -41.88
N ILE A 619 20.50 14.96 -41.20
CA ILE A 619 20.12 14.49 -39.86
C ILE A 619 19.41 13.15 -40.02
#